data_AF-A0A9X1B9E2-F1
#
_entry.id   AF-A0A9X1B9E2-F1
#
_cell.length_a   1.000
_cell.length_b   1.000
_cell.length_c   1.000
_cell.angle_alpha   90.00
_cell.angle_beta   90.00
_cell.angle_gamma   90.00
#
_symmetry.space_group_name_H-M   'P 1'
#
loop_
_entity.id
_entity.type
_entity.pdbx_description
1 polymer ?
#
loop_
_entity_poly.entity_id
_entity_poly.type
_entity_poly.pdbx_seq_one_letter_code
_entity_poly.pdbx_strand_id
1 'polypeptide(L)'
;MNAKALLTAVTATLGSTGAGTLTIATIPTAVTTTVPAGGLAGLLGFTTTTTTIVAAPVVVPVASVVAVGALLTYGAILAIKQAWADSPPSHPPTRAYPLTGGVVSVRR
;
A
#
# COMPACT_ATOMS: atom_id res chain seq x y z
N MET A 1 5.48 24.32 4.15
CA MET A 1 4.32 23.87 3.34
C MET A 1 3.11 23.79 4.25
N ASN A 2 2.05 24.50 3.91
CA ASN A 2 0.87 24.62 4.77
C ASN A 2 -0.08 23.47 4.43
N ALA A 3 -0.80 22.89 5.40
CA ALA A 3 -1.61 21.66 5.22
C ALA A 3 -2.54 21.70 3.99
N LYS A 4 -3.10 22.87 3.68
CA LYS A 4 -3.93 23.12 2.50
C LYS A 4 -3.20 22.84 1.18
N ALA A 5 -1.94 23.25 1.06
CA ALA A 5 -1.14 23.04 -0.15
C ALA A 5 -0.80 21.56 -0.38
N LEU A 6 -0.57 20.81 0.71
CA LEU A 6 -0.32 19.37 0.65
C LEU A 6 -1.58 18.61 0.22
N LEU A 7 -2.74 19.01 0.76
CA LEU A 7 -4.03 18.45 0.36
C LEU A 7 -4.34 18.74 -1.12
N THR A 8 -4.11 19.97 -1.59
CA THR A 8 -4.30 20.35 -3.01
C THR A 8 -3.37 19.57 -3.93
N ALA A 9 -2.10 19.37 -3.56
CA ALA A 9 -1.16 18.57 -4.34
C ALA A 9 -1.55 17.08 -4.40
N VAL A 10 -1.98 16.50 -3.27
CA VAL A 10 -2.49 15.11 -3.23
C VAL A 10 -3.74 14.96 -4.08
N THR A 11 -4.68 15.90 -3.99
CA THR A 11 -5.93 15.86 -4.78
C THR A 11 -5.65 16.01 -6.28
N ALA A 12 -4.70 16.87 -6.66
CA ALA A 12 -4.27 17.02 -8.06
C ALA A 12 -3.57 15.77 -8.60
N THR A 13 -2.77 15.09 -7.77
CA THR A 13 -2.02 13.88 -8.17
C THR A 13 -2.94 12.64 -8.27
N LEU A 14 -3.97 12.57 -7.40
CA LEU A 14 -5.03 11.57 -7.49
C LEU A 14 -5.94 11.78 -8.71
N GLY A 15 -6.14 13.05 -9.13
CA GLY A 15 -6.88 13.37 -10.35
C GLY A 15 -6.12 13.08 -11.65
N SER A 16 -4.78 13.03 -11.62
CA SER A 16 -3.93 12.79 -12.80
C SER A 16 -3.51 11.34 -13.02
N THR A 17 -3.72 10.45 -12.04
CA THR A 17 -3.49 9.00 -12.20
C THR A 17 -4.72 8.36 -12.85
N GLY A 18 -4.81 8.54 -14.16
CA GLY A 18 -5.96 8.18 -14.98
C GLY A 18 -6.51 6.77 -14.76
N ALA A 19 -7.82 6.72 -14.55
CA ALA A 19 -8.81 5.74 -15.06
C ALA A 19 -8.49 4.23 -15.06
N GLY A 20 -7.49 3.77 -14.30
CA GLY A 20 -7.08 2.37 -14.25
C GLY A 20 -7.54 1.67 -12.96
N THR A 21 -8.07 0.47 -13.12
CA THR A 21 -8.38 -0.42 -12.01
C THR A 21 -7.46 -1.65 -12.08
N LEU A 22 -6.94 -2.09 -10.95
CA LEU A 22 -6.03 -3.23 -10.87
C LEU A 22 -6.79 -4.44 -10.32
N THR A 23 -6.96 -5.49 -11.11
CA THR A 23 -7.53 -6.76 -10.62
C THR A 23 -6.44 -7.51 -9.87
N ILE A 24 -6.63 -7.70 -8.57
CA ILE A 24 -5.66 -8.36 -7.69
C ILE A 24 -5.90 -9.88 -7.68
N ALA A 25 -7.16 -10.27 -7.75
CA ALA A 25 -7.56 -11.67 -7.72
C ALA A 25 -8.94 -11.84 -8.37
N THR A 26 -9.21 -13.04 -8.85
CA THR A 26 -10.55 -13.48 -9.26
C THR A 26 -10.99 -14.56 -8.30
N ILE A 27 -12.02 -14.28 -7.51
CA ILE A 27 -12.58 -15.25 -6.56
C ILE A 27 -13.86 -15.82 -7.19
N PRO A 28 -13.97 -17.15 -7.37
CA PRO A 28 -15.22 -17.75 -7.81
C PRO A 28 -16.25 -17.66 -6.69
N THR A 29 -17.37 -16.99 -6.97
CA THR A 29 -18.50 -16.87 -6.04
C THR A 29 -19.67 -17.71 -6.52
N ALA A 30 -20.20 -18.57 -5.65
CA ALA A 30 -21.41 -19.31 -5.92
C ALA A 30 -22.62 -18.41 -5.64
N VAL A 31 -23.43 -18.15 -6.68
CA VAL A 31 -24.70 -17.43 -6.56
C VAL A 31 -25.82 -18.46 -6.67
N THR A 32 -26.63 -18.55 -5.63
CA THR A 32 -27.80 -19.43 -5.59
C THR A 32 -29.05 -18.62 -5.81
N THR A 33 -29.88 -19.05 -6.76
CA THR A 33 -31.18 -18.42 -7.04
C THR A 33 -32.25 -19.49 -7.17
N THR A 34 -33.47 -19.15 -6.74
CA THR A 34 -34.65 -19.97 -6.97
C THR A 34 -35.32 -19.50 -8.25
N VAL A 35 -35.40 -20.40 -9.22
CA VAL A 35 -36.00 -20.13 -10.53
C VAL A 35 -37.21 -21.05 -10.69
N PRO A 36 -38.32 -20.63 -11.32
CA PRO A 36 -39.43 -21.52 -11.60
C PRO A 36 -38.95 -22.77 -12.33
N ALA A 37 -39.44 -23.94 -11.91
CA ALA A 37 -39.12 -25.19 -12.58
C ALA A 37 -39.61 -25.13 -14.04
N GLY A 38 -38.82 -25.62 -14.99
CA GLY A 38 -39.26 -25.67 -16.39
C GLY A 38 -40.54 -26.51 -16.57
N GLY A 39 -41.39 -26.13 -17.52
CA GLY A 39 -42.58 -26.90 -17.91
C GLY A 39 -43.73 -26.83 -16.91
N LEU A 40 -44.55 -27.89 -16.87
CA LEU A 40 -45.78 -27.96 -16.06
C LEU A 40 -45.51 -27.84 -14.54
N ALA A 41 -44.31 -28.22 -14.09
CA ALA A 41 -43.91 -28.07 -12.70
C ALA A 41 -43.85 -26.59 -12.27
N GLY A 42 -43.33 -25.71 -13.11
CA GLY A 42 -43.33 -24.27 -12.84
C GLY A 42 -44.73 -23.65 -12.87
N LEU A 43 -45.61 -24.16 -13.73
CA LEU A 43 -47.01 -23.71 -13.78
C LEU A 43 -47.79 -24.06 -12.51
N LEU A 44 -47.43 -25.15 -11.84
CA LEU A 44 -47.97 -25.58 -10.55
C LEU A 44 -47.26 -24.93 -9.34
N GLY A 45 -46.35 -23.98 -9.59
CA GLY A 45 -45.65 -23.22 -8.55
C GLY A 45 -44.40 -23.90 -7.99
N PHE A 46 -43.91 -24.99 -8.58
CA PHE A 46 -42.65 -25.59 -8.16
C PHE A 46 -41.46 -24.76 -8.63
N THR A 47 -40.46 -24.66 -7.76
CA THR A 47 -39.21 -23.94 -8.01
C THR A 47 -38.02 -24.89 -8.00
N THR A 48 -37.03 -24.61 -8.83
CA THR A 48 -35.72 -25.25 -8.81
C THR A 48 -34.65 -24.31 -8.27
N THR A 49 -33.70 -24.85 -7.52
CA THR A 49 -32.53 -24.09 -7.07
C THR A 49 -31.44 -24.20 -8.12
N THR A 50 -30.99 -23.07 -8.62
CA THR A 50 -29.88 -22.98 -9.58
C THR A 50 -28.69 -22.31 -8.90
N THR A 51 -27.54 -22.99 -8.95
CA THR A 51 -26.26 -22.47 -8.47
C THR A 51 -25.39 -22.15 -9.67
N THR A 52 -25.02 -20.90 -9.83
CA THR A 52 -24.08 -20.44 -10.87
C THR A 52 -22.77 -20.01 -10.23
N ILE A 53 -21.65 -20.42 -10.82
CA ILE A 53 -20.33 -19.93 -10.41
C ILE A 53 -19.98 -18.73 -11.28
N VAL A 54 -19.87 -17.56 -10.65
CA VAL A 54 -19.50 -16.31 -11.31
C VAL A 54 -18.11 -15.90 -10.84
N ALA A 55 -17.26 -15.49 -11.78
CA ALA A 55 -15.97 -14.91 -11.47
C ALA A 55 -16.17 -13.50 -10.90
N ALA A 56 -15.84 -13.30 -9.62
CA ALA A 56 -15.89 -12.00 -8.97
C ALA A 56 -14.46 -11.43 -8.86
N PRO A 57 -14.08 -10.47 -9.74
CA PRO A 57 -12.77 -9.83 -9.67
C PRO A 57 -12.71 -8.86 -8.47
N VAL A 58 -11.64 -8.95 -7.68
CA VAL A 58 -11.30 -8.00 -6.63
C VAL A 58 -10.42 -6.92 -7.25
N VAL A 59 -10.95 -5.70 -7.33
CA VAL A 59 -10.32 -4.61 -8.08
C VAL A 59 -10.03 -3.42 -7.17
N VAL A 60 -8.81 -2.87 -7.26
CA VAL A 60 -8.38 -1.72 -6.46
C VAL A 60 -8.01 -0.55 -7.38
N PRO A 61 -8.39 0.70 -7.05
CA PRO A 61 -8.00 1.86 -7.83
C PRO A 61 -6.48 2.05 -7.82
N VAL A 62 -5.89 2.24 -9.00
CA VAL A 62 -4.44 2.46 -9.15
C VAL A 62 -4.01 3.73 -8.38
N ALA A 63 -4.84 4.77 -8.39
CA ALA A 63 -4.60 6.00 -7.64
C ALA A 63 -4.39 5.75 -6.13
N SER A 64 -5.15 4.83 -5.53
CA SER A 64 -5.02 4.46 -4.12
C SER A 64 -3.69 3.76 -3.83
N VAL A 65 -3.28 2.85 -4.71
CA VAL A 65 -1.99 2.13 -4.59
C VAL A 65 -0.83 3.12 -4.68
N VAL A 66 -0.86 4.03 -5.65
CA VAL A 66 0.18 5.05 -5.84
C VAL A 66 0.22 6.02 -4.66
N ALA A 67 -0.94 6.46 -4.17
CA ALA A 67 -1.01 7.37 -3.03
C ALA A 67 -0.46 6.73 -1.74
N VAL A 68 -0.82 5.48 -1.45
CA VAL A 68 -0.28 4.73 -0.30
C VAL A 68 1.23 4.51 -0.46
N GLY A 69 1.68 4.13 -1.66
CA GLY A 69 3.11 3.97 -1.96
C GLY A 69 3.90 5.27 -1.73
N ALA A 70 3.39 6.41 -2.22
CA ALA A 70 4.02 7.70 -2.02
C ALA A 70 4.09 8.11 -0.53
N LEU A 71 3.02 7.82 0.24
CA LEU A 71 2.98 8.10 1.67
C LEU A 71 4.00 7.26 2.44
N LEU A 72 4.12 5.97 2.09
CA LEU A 72 5.12 5.05 2.64
C LEU A 72 6.54 5.53 2.31
N THR A 73 6.81 5.90 1.05
CA THR A 73 8.13 6.42 0.65
C THR A 73 8.48 7.71 1.39
N TYR A 74 7.54 8.64 1.50
CA TYR A 74 7.75 9.88 2.24
C TYR A 74 8.05 9.63 3.72
N GLY A 75 7.27 8.76 4.37
CA GLY A 75 7.51 8.36 5.76
C GLY A 75 8.87 7.70 5.96
N ALA A 76 9.27 6.81 5.06
CA ALA A 76 10.57 6.13 5.11
C ALA A 76 11.75 7.12 4.97
N ILE A 77 11.65 8.09 4.05
CA ILE A 77 12.67 9.15 3.91
C ILE A 77 12.79 9.96 5.20
N LEU A 78 11.66 10.30 5.82
CA LEU A 78 11.65 11.08 7.06
C LEU A 78 12.28 10.29 8.22
N ALA A 79 11.95 9.00 8.33
CA ALA A 79 12.52 8.11 9.34
C ALA A 79 14.04 7.93 9.14
N ILE A 80 14.50 7.75 7.90
CA ILE A 80 15.94 7.68 7.59
C ILE A 80 16.63 8.99 7.96
N LYS A 81 16.05 10.13 7.57
CA LYS A 81 16.61 11.44 7.90
C LYS A 81 16.72 11.65 9.41
N GLN A 82 15.71 11.22 10.17
CA GLN A 82 15.71 11.29 11.62
C GLN A 82 16.77 10.35 12.22
N ALA A 83 16.87 9.11 11.73
CA ALA A 83 17.92 8.18 12.16
C ALA A 83 19.33 8.72 11.91
N TRP A 84 19.55 9.45 10.80
CA TRP A 84 20.80 10.15 10.52
C TRP A 84 21.04 11.36 11.43
N ALA A 85 19.98 12.06 11.86
CA ALA A 85 20.07 13.17 12.81
C ALA A 85 20.33 12.70 14.25
N ASP A 86 19.77 11.54 14.62
CA ASP A 86 19.93 10.91 15.93
C ASP A 86 21.22 10.07 16.02
N SER A 87 21.85 9.78 14.88
CA SER A 87 23.18 9.19 14.85
C SER A 87 24.19 10.20 15.40
N PRO A 88 25.00 9.84 16.41
CA PRO A 88 26.05 10.74 16.88
C PRO A 88 26.96 11.08 15.70
N PRO A 89 27.53 12.30 15.66
CA PRO A 89 28.47 12.67 14.62
C PRO A 89 29.53 11.57 14.58
N SER A 90 29.73 10.99 13.39
CA SER A 90 30.80 10.04 13.11
C SER A 90 32.13 10.77 13.23
N HIS A 91 32.52 11.09 14.47
CA HIS A 91 33.91 11.08 14.80
C HIS A 91 34.37 9.67 14.43
N PRO A 92 35.37 9.52 13.53
CA PRO A 92 36.02 8.22 13.39
C PRO A 92 36.36 7.79 14.82
N PRO A 93 36.13 6.51 15.22
CA PRO A 93 36.46 6.11 16.57
C PRO A 93 37.91 6.49 16.77
N THR A 94 38.17 7.48 17.62
CA THR A 94 39.51 7.72 18.16
C THR A 94 39.74 6.49 19.02
N ARG A 95 40.14 5.38 18.37
CA ARG A 95 40.68 4.22 19.04
C ARG A 95 41.89 4.77 19.76
N ALA A 96 41.71 5.06 21.04
CA ALA A 96 42.80 5.16 21.97
C ALA A 96 43.39 3.74 22.05
N TYR A 97 44.30 3.43 21.12
CA TYR A 97 45.23 2.35 21.35
C TYR A 97 46.06 2.77 22.57
N PRO A 98 46.16 1.94 23.62
CA PRO A 98 47.10 2.21 24.70
C PRO A 98 48.49 2.00 24.11
N LEU A 99 49.04 3.04 23.50
CA LEU A 99 50.47 3.09 23.24
C LEU A 99 51.11 3.39 24.58
N THR A 100 51.73 2.36 25.15
CA THR A 100 52.70 2.47 26.23
C THR A 100 53.70 3.57 25.86
N GLY A 101 53.46 4.79 26.35
CA GLY A 101 54.31 5.96 26.14
C GLY A 101 53.71 7.06 25.25
N GLY A 102 53.15 8.09 25.89
CA GLY A 102 53.10 9.45 25.35
C GLY A 102 51.90 9.81 24.46
N VAL A 103 51.08 10.75 24.94
CA VAL A 103 49.99 11.38 24.16
C VAL A 103 50.60 12.33 23.13
N VAL A 104 50.51 12.01 21.84
CA VAL A 104 50.73 12.96 20.75
C VAL A 104 49.37 13.41 20.22
N SER A 105 48.95 14.62 20.59
CA SER A 105 47.76 15.25 20.03
C SER A 105 48.11 15.88 18.67
N VAL A 106 47.72 15.24 17.57
CA VAL A 106 47.72 15.90 16.25
C VAL A 106 46.35 16.56 16.07
N ARG A 107 46.29 17.89 16.23
CA ARG A 107 45.15 18.68 15.76
C ARG A 107 45.25 18.83 14.24
N ARG A 108 44.21 18.40 13.54
CA ARG A 108 43.74 19.06 12.31
C ARG A 108 42.25 19.25 12.43
#